data_AF-A0A9W5RZT0-F1
#
_entry.id   AF-A0A9W5RZT0-F1
#
_cell.length_a   1.000
_cell.length_b   1.000
_cell.length_c   1.000
_cell.angle_alpha   90.00
_cell.angle_beta   90.00
_cell.angle_gamma   90.00
#
_symmetry.space_group_name_H-M   'P 1'
#
loop_
_entity.id
_entity.type
_entity.pdbx_description
1 polymer ?
#
loop_
_entity_poly.entity_id
_entity_poly.type
_entity_poly.pdbx_seq_one_letter_code
_entity_poly.pdbx_strand_id
1 'polypeptide(L)'
;MTLLGRLHINALQMGNGDYLVYGTDEEGKKIGADQLMTALFAWHAESFYGTTLEWRREGEAYGFVLPLRQAIGYWTDPAVLLHASVAWSDRIESFRRLSAILGKAVARGWYFPSFERNGQDNPVICWKLLRGGPEHPDPDFASECGQAGWTELDRQLDLYLRAIIDLPGETGADWSRLVQVYPEAEPLAGRQLSVKGCEDEQEYWERIGYRTDTLPFQVGLRLEEPDEEEAPWRLQPILVDRERPHILHVCTPEGKPLDGDQPPAEWLSAAPDAVRRQEARWRKWMGIDSLAWEMDGEQAFFFLEKGSRRLTDKGVAVYLPRWWEELRKQRPRVVSQLRVPAAPSGLLGPEQLLAFDWKVAIGDSELTESEFREALRTNKNLVWIHRRWVPLRDGWVKALQRFLQRRGKLGELRLAEVLEMFLAGGRDEEAGTAAGAADRDAGNDAVDSGGSLAGPASGLKDSEPEPAVRWEVRLNAQTEQLLDQLHSQELRPALAAPSTLCSVLRPYQTDGLRWLLFLRRIGFGGCLADD
;
A
#
# COMPACT_ATOMS: atom_id res chain seq x y z
N MET A 1 46.09 60.91 16.61
CA MET A 1 45.14 61.52 15.65
C MET A 1 43.93 60.61 15.56
N THR A 2 42.94 60.85 16.41
CA THR A 2 41.61 60.21 16.42
C THR A 2 40.79 60.85 15.31
N LEU A 3 40.84 60.28 14.11
CA LEU A 3 40.19 60.85 12.91
C LEU A 3 38.77 60.34 12.65
N LEU A 4 38.23 59.49 13.53
CA LEU A 4 36.87 58.94 13.39
C LEU A 4 36.14 59.15 14.72
N GLY A 5 35.14 60.06 14.73
CA GLY A 5 34.14 60.13 15.80
C GLY A 5 33.33 58.82 15.89
N ARG A 6 32.46 58.67 16.88
CA ARG A 6 31.67 57.44 17.04
C ARG A 6 30.75 57.24 15.84
N LEU A 7 30.89 56.10 15.16
CA LEU A 7 30.09 55.73 13.99
C LEU A 7 28.93 54.85 14.43
N HIS A 8 27.72 55.21 14.06
CA HIS A 8 26.51 54.43 14.28
C HIS A 8 26.21 53.60 13.05
N ILE A 9 26.32 52.28 13.16
CA ILE A 9 26.21 51.34 12.04
C ILE A 9 24.89 50.59 12.10
N ASN A 10 24.28 50.47 10.93
CA ASN A 10 23.00 49.80 10.71
C ASN A 10 23.10 48.81 9.54
N ALA A 11 22.24 47.80 9.56
CA ALA A 11 22.15 46.82 8.49
C ALA A 11 20.70 46.47 8.16
N LEU A 12 20.42 46.27 6.88
CA LEU A 12 19.14 45.77 6.37
C LEU A 12 19.37 44.47 5.60
N GLN A 13 18.61 43.42 5.90
CA GLN A 13 18.60 42.20 5.09
C GLN A 13 17.71 42.43 3.86
N MET A 14 18.29 42.26 2.67
CA MET A 14 17.64 42.43 1.38
C MET A 14 16.84 41.17 0.99
N GLY A 15 15.96 41.28 -0.02
CA GLY A 15 15.10 40.17 -0.44
C GLY A 15 15.84 38.95 -0.99
N ASN A 16 17.08 39.12 -1.45
CA ASN A 16 17.97 38.04 -1.88
C ASN A 16 18.78 37.41 -0.72
N GLY A 17 18.64 37.91 0.51
CA GLY A 17 19.36 37.44 1.70
C GLY A 17 20.62 38.23 2.06
N ASP A 18 21.16 39.05 1.15
CA ASP A 18 22.36 39.87 1.41
C ASP A 18 22.07 41.00 2.41
N TYR A 19 23.13 41.56 3.01
CA TYR A 19 23.01 42.63 4.00
C TYR A 19 23.52 43.96 3.46
N LEU A 20 22.68 44.99 3.41
CA LEU A 20 23.13 46.35 3.17
C LEU A 20 23.60 46.97 4.49
N VAL A 21 24.90 47.22 4.62
CA VAL A 21 25.55 47.84 5.79
C VAL A 21 25.82 49.31 5.52
N TYR A 22 25.26 50.19 6.34
CA TYR A 22 25.40 51.65 6.23
C TYR A 22 25.59 52.28 7.60
N GLY A 23 26.02 53.53 7.66
CA GLY A 23 26.22 54.21 8.94
C GLY A 23 26.05 55.71 8.89
N THR A 24 25.91 56.29 10.09
CA THR A 24 25.87 57.72 10.33
C THR A 24 26.92 58.12 11.37
N ASP A 25 27.39 59.35 11.34
CA ASP A 25 28.22 59.92 12.40
C ASP A 25 27.38 60.31 13.64
N GLU A 26 28.03 60.90 14.65
CA GLU A 26 27.40 61.37 15.89
C GLU A 26 26.32 62.44 15.66
N GLU A 27 26.40 63.19 14.56
CA GLU A 27 25.43 64.23 14.18
C GLU A 27 24.28 63.66 13.33
N GLY A 28 24.27 62.34 13.07
CA GLY A 28 23.27 61.66 12.26
C GLY A 28 23.46 61.84 10.75
N LYS A 29 24.60 62.39 10.32
CA LYS A 29 24.92 62.57 8.90
C LYS A 29 25.47 61.26 8.32
N LYS A 30 25.07 60.97 7.08
CA LYS A 30 25.46 59.73 6.38
C LYS A 30 26.98 59.69 6.15
N ILE A 31 27.58 58.56 6.47
CA ILE A 31 29.01 58.29 6.26
C ILE A 31 29.26 57.95 4.78
N GLY A 32 30.35 58.47 4.20
CA GLY A 32 30.76 58.17 2.83
C GLY A 32 31.39 56.78 2.67
N ALA A 33 31.50 56.31 1.43
CA ALA A 33 32.00 54.97 1.11
C ALA A 33 33.40 54.68 1.67
N ASP A 34 34.37 55.57 1.44
CA ASP A 34 35.76 55.37 1.87
C ASP A 34 35.89 55.25 3.38
N GLN A 35 35.15 56.10 4.11
CA GLN A 35 35.16 56.12 5.57
C GLN A 35 34.51 54.86 6.15
N LEU A 36 33.36 54.44 5.61
CA LEU A 36 32.67 53.23 6.06
C LEU A 36 33.48 51.97 5.73
N MET A 37 34.09 51.91 4.54
CA MET A 37 34.94 50.79 4.10
C MET A 37 36.13 50.62 5.03
N THR A 38 36.84 51.72 5.30
CA THR A 38 38.03 51.74 6.16
C THR A 38 37.67 51.38 7.61
N ALA A 39 36.53 51.83 8.11
CA ALA A 39 36.11 51.54 9.47
C ALA A 39 35.71 50.07 9.67
N LEU A 40 35.05 49.45 8.69
CA LEU A 40 34.38 48.15 8.86
C LEU A 40 35.09 46.96 8.19
N PHE A 41 35.74 47.18 7.05
CA PHE A 41 36.24 46.08 6.22
C PHE A 41 37.76 46.09 6.04
N ALA A 42 38.49 46.99 6.71
CA ALA A 42 39.94 47.12 6.58
C ALA A 42 40.74 45.85 6.90
N TRP A 43 40.17 44.94 7.70
CA TRP A 43 40.79 43.65 8.04
C TRP A 43 40.03 42.44 7.50
N HIS A 44 39.00 42.65 6.67
CA HIS A 44 38.15 41.58 6.15
C HIS A 44 38.72 41.02 4.84
N ALA A 45 39.56 39.98 4.96
CA ALA A 45 40.25 39.39 3.81
C ALA A 45 39.28 38.83 2.75
N GLU A 46 38.13 38.26 3.14
CA GLU A 46 37.17 37.67 2.21
C GLU A 46 36.52 38.67 1.24
N SER A 47 36.42 39.94 1.63
CA SER A 47 35.94 41.01 0.76
C SER A 47 37.07 41.77 0.06
N PHE A 48 38.28 41.20 0.07
CA PHE A 48 39.51 41.86 -0.36
C PHE A 48 39.63 43.26 0.29
N TYR A 49 39.47 43.29 1.62
CA TYR A 49 39.51 44.48 2.45
C TYR A 49 38.44 45.53 2.10
N GLY A 50 37.27 45.06 1.64
CA GLY A 50 36.11 45.87 1.29
C GLY A 50 36.02 46.27 -0.18
N THR A 51 37.07 46.09 -0.97
CA THR A 51 37.13 46.56 -2.37
C THR A 51 36.25 45.77 -3.33
N THR A 52 35.90 44.52 -3.01
CA THR A 52 34.96 43.73 -3.83
C THR A 52 33.50 43.96 -3.45
N LEU A 53 33.21 44.75 -2.41
CA LEU A 53 31.85 45.00 -1.96
C LEU A 53 31.19 46.06 -2.84
N GLU A 54 29.95 45.79 -3.24
CA GLU A 54 29.18 46.73 -4.03
C GLU A 54 28.64 47.86 -3.14
N TRP A 55 28.79 49.10 -3.56
CA TRP A 55 28.20 50.26 -2.91
C TRP A 55 26.87 50.62 -3.56
N ARG A 56 25.76 50.45 -2.84
CA ARG A 56 24.39 50.52 -3.39
C ARG A 56 23.43 51.33 -2.52
N ARG A 57 22.36 51.84 -3.15
CA ARG A 57 21.19 52.44 -2.49
C ARG A 57 20.03 51.47 -2.40
N GLU A 58 19.47 51.32 -1.22
CA GLU A 58 18.20 50.62 -0.99
C GLU A 58 17.27 51.55 -0.20
N GLY A 59 16.24 52.08 -0.85
CA GLY A 59 15.35 53.09 -0.26
C GLY A 59 16.10 54.37 0.16
N GLU A 60 16.10 54.65 1.47
CA GLU A 60 16.83 55.80 2.05
C GLU A 60 18.24 55.45 2.54
N ALA A 61 18.59 54.16 2.62
CA ALA A 61 19.89 53.68 3.06
C ALA A 61 20.90 53.65 1.90
N TYR A 62 22.15 53.99 2.19
CA TYR A 62 23.25 54.01 1.23
C TYR A 62 24.49 53.40 1.88
N GLY A 63 24.98 52.28 1.34
CA GLY A 63 25.98 51.47 2.03
C GLY A 63 26.57 50.34 1.20
N PHE A 64 27.40 49.52 1.84
CA PHE A 64 28.01 48.34 1.21
C PHE A 64 27.09 47.13 1.32
N VAL A 65 26.96 46.40 0.22
CA VAL A 65 26.29 45.09 0.20
C VAL A 65 27.30 44.04 0.64
N LEU A 66 27.06 43.47 1.83
CA LEU A 66 27.77 42.31 2.37
C LEU A 66 27.05 41.04 1.89
N PRO A 67 27.69 40.25 0.99
CA PRO A 67 27.08 39.03 0.47
C PRO A 67 26.79 38.03 1.59
N LEU A 68 25.67 37.32 1.49
CA LEU A 68 25.25 36.36 2.51
C LEU A 68 26.32 35.31 2.85
N ARG A 69 27.06 34.85 1.83
CA ARG A 69 28.19 33.90 2.01
C ARG A 69 29.29 34.40 2.95
N GLN A 70 29.49 35.72 3.05
CA GLN A 70 30.49 36.35 3.93
C GLN A 70 29.87 36.79 5.27
N ALA A 71 28.54 36.88 5.36
CA ALA A 71 27.85 37.53 6.46
C ALA A 71 28.03 36.80 7.80
N ILE A 72 27.91 35.46 7.84
CA ILE A 72 28.04 34.71 9.10
C ILE A 72 29.43 34.89 9.72
N GLY A 73 30.48 34.78 8.91
CA GLY A 73 31.86 34.99 9.35
C GLY A 73 32.08 36.42 9.86
N TYR A 74 31.67 37.40 9.06
CA TYR A 74 31.83 38.82 9.40
C TYR A 74 31.05 39.23 10.66
N TRP A 75 29.81 38.79 10.84
CA TRP A 75 29.03 39.15 12.03
C TRP A 75 29.54 38.48 13.31
N THR A 76 30.16 37.30 13.19
CA THR A 76 30.76 36.59 14.32
C THR A 76 32.00 37.30 14.82
N ASP A 77 32.91 37.68 13.90
CA ASP A 77 34.14 38.41 14.21
C ASP A 77 34.31 39.60 13.25
N PRO A 78 33.64 40.74 13.53
CA PRO A 78 33.65 41.88 12.62
C PRO A 78 35.02 42.53 12.61
N ALA A 79 35.56 42.67 11.41
CA ALA A 79 36.91 43.16 11.10
C ALA A 79 37.07 44.69 11.26
N VAL A 80 36.49 45.25 12.33
CA VAL A 80 36.48 46.68 12.61
C VAL A 80 37.89 47.16 12.90
N LEU A 81 38.19 48.35 12.38
CA LEU A 81 39.44 49.03 12.63
C LEU A 81 39.62 49.32 14.13
N LEU A 82 40.71 48.85 14.74
CA LEU A 82 40.97 48.94 16.20
C LEU A 82 40.82 50.35 16.81
N HIS A 83 41.04 51.40 16.02
CA HIS A 83 40.95 52.80 16.46
C HIS A 83 39.66 53.50 16.02
N ALA A 84 38.73 52.80 15.37
CA ALA A 84 37.39 53.30 15.08
C ALA A 84 36.46 53.00 16.26
N SER A 85 35.72 54.01 16.73
CA SER A 85 34.66 53.83 17.71
C SER A 85 33.37 53.49 16.98
N VAL A 86 32.92 52.24 17.03
CA VAL A 86 31.72 51.77 16.32
C VAL A 86 30.63 51.38 17.31
N ALA A 87 29.44 51.93 17.11
CA ALA A 87 28.21 51.54 17.79
C ALA A 87 27.30 50.77 16.83
N TRP A 88 26.99 49.53 17.17
CA TRP A 88 26.06 48.69 16.42
C TRP A 88 24.62 48.95 16.85
N SER A 89 23.69 48.87 15.90
CA SER A 89 22.27 48.88 16.23
C SER A 89 21.78 47.54 16.76
N ASP A 90 20.65 47.55 17.48
CA ASP A 90 20.01 46.35 18.04
C ASP A 90 19.76 45.26 16.99
N ARG A 91 19.50 45.67 15.75
CA ARG A 91 19.30 44.75 14.62
C ARG A 91 20.59 44.04 14.23
N ILE A 92 21.72 44.74 14.24
CA ILE A 92 23.02 44.12 14.01
C ILE A 92 23.37 43.20 15.17
N GLU A 93 23.17 43.61 16.42
CA GLU A 93 23.43 42.73 17.58
C GLU A 93 22.61 41.44 17.50
N SER A 94 21.37 41.50 16.99
CA SER A 94 20.57 40.32 16.68
C SER A 94 21.21 39.43 15.61
N PHE A 95 21.71 40.01 14.50
CA PHE A 95 22.43 39.26 13.47
C PHE A 95 23.73 38.64 13.98
N ARG A 96 24.47 39.34 14.85
CA ARG A 96 25.70 38.82 15.47
C ARG A 96 25.41 37.63 16.36
N ARG A 97 24.37 37.71 17.19
CA ARG A 97 23.92 36.58 18.02
C ARG A 97 23.54 35.37 17.17
N LEU A 98 22.73 35.55 16.14
CA LEU A 98 22.33 34.45 15.24
C LEU A 98 23.54 33.88 14.49
N SER A 99 24.43 34.73 13.98
CA SER A 99 25.62 34.32 13.25
C SER A 99 26.61 33.53 14.12
N ALA A 100 26.75 33.89 15.40
CA ALA A 100 27.58 33.11 16.32
C ALA A 100 27.05 31.68 16.53
N ILE A 101 25.72 31.52 16.65
CA ILE A 101 25.08 30.20 16.78
C ILE A 101 25.24 29.41 15.47
N LEU A 102 24.91 30.03 14.33
CA LEU A 102 24.99 29.39 13.03
C LEU A 102 26.43 29.05 12.66
N GLY A 103 27.41 29.92 12.94
CA GLY A 103 28.82 29.67 12.71
C GLY A 103 29.32 28.44 13.47
N LYS A 104 28.92 28.27 14.74
CA LYS A 104 29.20 27.04 15.51
C LYS A 104 28.55 25.80 14.87
N ALA A 105 27.27 25.87 14.51
CA ALA A 105 26.55 24.73 13.91
C ALA A 105 27.15 24.32 12.57
N VAL A 106 27.46 25.30 11.73
CA VAL A 106 28.01 25.10 10.40
C VAL A 106 29.43 24.51 10.48
N ALA A 107 30.27 25.02 11.38
CA ALA A 107 31.62 24.48 11.60
C ALA A 107 31.64 23.04 12.15
N ARG A 108 30.57 22.60 12.82
CA ARG A 108 30.44 21.27 13.45
C ARG A 108 29.44 20.34 12.75
N GLY A 109 28.96 20.70 11.56
CA GLY A 109 27.99 19.88 10.81
C GLY A 109 26.64 19.66 11.49
N TRP A 110 26.21 20.52 12.42
CA TRP A 110 24.96 20.36 13.19
C TRP A 110 23.70 20.81 12.42
N TYR A 111 23.57 20.37 11.18
CA TYR A 111 22.45 20.67 10.30
C TYR A 111 22.11 19.48 9.41
N PHE A 112 20.87 19.41 8.94
CA PHE A 112 20.41 18.31 8.08
C PHE A 112 19.48 18.82 6.97
N PRO A 113 19.46 18.14 5.81
CA PRO A 113 18.54 18.46 4.73
C PRO A 113 17.11 18.05 5.12
N SER A 114 16.14 18.91 4.82
CA SER A 114 14.71 18.73 5.10
C SER A 114 13.90 19.26 3.91
N PHE A 115 12.57 19.29 4.03
CA PHE A 115 11.70 19.95 3.06
C PHE A 115 10.49 20.59 3.73
N GLU A 116 9.96 21.64 3.11
CA GLU A 116 8.73 22.33 3.52
C GLU A 116 7.68 22.26 2.43
N ARG A 117 6.42 22.03 2.83
CA ARG A 117 5.26 21.98 1.94
C ARG A 117 4.54 23.33 1.97
N ASN A 118 4.96 24.23 1.10
CA ASN A 118 4.44 25.60 1.07
C ASN A 118 3.12 25.70 0.27
N GLY A 119 2.12 24.87 0.57
CA GLY A 119 0.76 24.93 0.00
C GLY A 119 0.62 24.77 -1.53
N GLN A 120 1.72 24.86 -2.28
CA GLN A 120 1.87 24.50 -3.67
C GLN A 120 2.24 23.00 -3.74
N ASP A 121 1.79 22.31 -4.79
CA ASP A 121 1.92 20.86 -4.95
C ASP A 121 3.37 20.31 -4.87
N ASN A 122 4.38 21.18 -4.93
CA ASN A 122 5.79 20.78 -4.84
C ASN A 122 6.43 21.16 -3.49
N PRO A 123 6.92 20.17 -2.72
CA PRO A 123 7.76 20.44 -1.55
C PRO A 123 9.10 21.07 -1.96
N VAL A 124 9.53 22.09 -1.21
CA VAL A 124 10.81 22.78 -1.42
C VAL A 124 11.82 22.24 -0.43
N ILE A 125 12.99 21.84 -0.92
CA ILE A 125 14.11 21.41 -0.07
C ILE A 125 14.57 22.61 0.78
N CYS A 126 14.81 22.36 2.05
CA CYS A 126 15.36 23.33 2.99
C CYS A 126 16.39 22.69 3.92
N TRP A 127 17.06 23.50 4.73
CA TRP A 127 17.98 23.04 5.76
C TRP A 127 17.50 23.42 7.14
N LYS A 128 17.63 22.49 8.09
CA LYS A 128 17.26 22.72 9.48
C LYS A 128 18.44 22.41 10.40
N LEU A 129 18.56 23.18 11.48
CA LEU A 129 19.49 22.86 12.56
C LEU A 129 19.08 21.56 13.25
N LEU A 130 20.08 20.80 13.66
CA LEU A 130 19.89 19.58 14.44
C LEU A 130 19.13 19.90 15.74
N ARG A 131 17.84 19.54 15.78
CA ARG A 131 17.00 19.68 16.98
C ARG A 131 17.34 18.54 17.94
N GLY A 132 17.56 18.86 19.22
CA GLY A 132 18.05 17.88 20.18
C GLY A 132 17.06 16.74 20.46
N GLY A 133 17.57 15.50 20.36
CA GLY A 133 17.16 14.35 21.16
C GLY A 133 18.23 14.06 22.23
N PRO A 134 18.22 12.89 22.90
CA PRO A 134 19.26 12.49 23.86
C PRO A 134 20.69 12.43 23.27
N GLU A 135 20.86 12.68 21.97
CA GLU A 135 22.10 12.58 21.20
C GLU A 135 22.55 13.92 20.58
N HIS A 136 21.99 15.09 20.96
CA HIS A 136 22.65 16.34 20.54
C HIS A 136 24.05 16.37 21.18
N PRO A 137 25.14 16.59 20.42
CA PRO A 137 26.50 16.52 20.97
C PRO A 137 26.76 17.53 22.09
N ASP A 138 25.92 18.56 22.18
CA ASP A 138 26.05 19.68 23.11
C ASP A 138 24.67 20.19 23.61
N PRO A 139 24.28 19.89 24.86
CA PRO A 139 22.97 20.31 25.40
C PRO A 139 22.86 21.82 25.63
N ASP A 140 23.98 22.52 25.87
CA ASP A 140 24.00 23.97 26.07
C ASP A 140 23.69 24.70 24.77
N PHE A 141 24.18 24.18 23.64
CA PHE A 141 23.88 24.71 22.31
C PHE A 141 22.38 24.65 21.97
N ALA A 142 21.70 23.56 22.32
CA ALA A 142 20.26 23.42 22.07
C ALA A 142 19.44 24.45 22.89
N SER A 143 19.87 24.76 24.11
CA SER A 143 19.28 25.82 24.94
C SER A 143 19.53 27.21 24.34
N GLU A 144 20.76 27.47 23.87
CA GLU A 144 21.13 28.72 23.19
C GLU A 144 20.27 28.97 21.93
N CYS A 145 20.06 27.93 21.11
CA CYS A 145 19.20 27.98 19.94
C CYS A 145 17.72 28.23 20.30
N GLY A 146 17.22 27.59 21.37
CA GLY A 146 15.86 27.79 21.86
C GLY A 146 15.59 29.24 22.26
N GLN A 147 16.55 29.92 22.90
CA GLN A 147 16.42 31.33 23.28
C GLN A 147 16.50 32.30 22.09
N ALA A 148 17.20 31.92 21.02
CA ALA A 148 17.36 32.74 19.82
C ALA A 148 16.21 32.56 18.80
N GLY A 149 15.43 31.48 18.92
CA GLY A 149 14.28 31.20 18.06
C GLY A 149 14.64 30.26 16.91
N TRP A 150 14.19 29.02 17.04
CA TRP A 150 14.41 27.93 16.10
C TRP A 150 14.02 28.23 14.64
N THR A 151 12.84 28.83 14.42
CA THR A 151 12.34 29.12 13.07
C THR A 151 13.22 30.11 12.31
N GLU A 152 13.68 31.18 12.98
CA GLU A 152 14.54 32.17 12.32
C GLU A 152 15.95 31.61 12.08
N LEU A 153 16.47 30.80 13.01
CA LEU A 153 17.73 30.10 12.81
C LEU A 153 17.71 29.15 11.60
N ASP A 154 16.65 28.36 11.43
CA ASP A 154 16.50 27.48 10.26
C ASP A 154 16.40 28.29 8.97
N ARG A 155 15.63 29.38 8.98
CA ARG A 155 15.48 30.26 7.82
C ARG A 155 16.81 30.86 7.38
N GLN A 156 17.60 31.37 8.33
CA GLN A 156 18.90 31.97 8.04
C GLN A 156 19.93 30.91 7.60
N LEU A 157 19.92 29.73 8.24
CA LEU A 157 20.75 28.60 7.84
C LEU A 157 20.44 28.16 6.39
N ASP A 158 19.16 28.01 6.04
CA ASP A 158 18.73 27.62 4.70
C ASP A 158 19.21 28.62 3.64
N LEU A 159 18.99 29.93 3.87
CA LEU A 159 19.48 30.98 2.98
C LEU A 159 21.00 30.92 2.82
N TYR A 160 21.74 30.76 3.93
CA TYR A 160 23.21 30.72 3.91
C TYR A 160 23.74 29.50 3.14
N LEU A 161 23.22 28.30 3.42
CA LEU A 161 23.64 27.09 2.73
C LEU A 161 23.27 27.13 1.24
N ARG A 162 22.09 27.66 0.87
CA ARG A 162 21.74 27.88 -0.54
C ARG A 162 22.72 28.79 -1.26
N ALA A 163 23.16 29.86 -0.60
CA ALA A 163 24.13 30.80 -1.16
C ALA A 163 25.55 30.21 -1.32
N ILE A 164 25.87 29.12 -0.59
CA ILE A 164 27.14 28.40 -0.73
C ILE A 164 27.07 27.33 -1.83
N ILE A 165 25.95 26.61 -1.89
CA ILE A 165 25.79 25.43 -2.76
C ILE A 165 25.39 25.84 -4.20
N ASP A 166 25.08 27.12 -4.45
CA ASP A 166 24.51 27.59 -5.72
C ASP A 166 23.33 26.71 -6.16
N LEU A 167 22.43 26.33 -5.25
CA LEU A 167 21.26 25.49 -5.56
C LEU A 167 20.30 26.25 -6.49
N PRO A 168 20.17 25.91 -7.80
CA PRO A 168 18.99 26.33 -8.54
C PRO A 168 17.80 25.54 -8.01
N GLY A 169 16.68 26.22 -7.83
CA GLY A 169 15.52 25.74 -7.07
C GLY A 169 14.84 24.45 -7.54
N GLU A 170 15.31 23.73 -8.56
CA GLU A 170 14.63 22.52 -9.03
C GLU A 170 15.52 21.38 -9.55
N THR A 171 16.81 21.54 -9.87
CA THR A 171 17.59 20.41 -10.44
C THR A 171 19.10 20.62 -10.34
N GLY A 172 19.79 19.61 -9.79
CA GLY A 172 21.23 19.39 -9.99
C GLY A 172 22.15 20.41 -9.32
N ALA A 173 22.16 20.44 -8.00
CA ALA A 173 23.27 21.09 -7.29
C ALA A 173 24.50 20.18 -7.28
N ASP A 174 25.65 20.75 -7.64
CA ASP A 174 26.95 20.08 -7.58
C ASP A 174 27.50 20.13 -6.13
N TRP A 175 27.22 19.05 -5.38
CA TRP A 175 27.60 18.86 -3.97
C TRP A 175 29.09 18.92 -3.68
N SER A 176 29.92 18.83 -4.72
CA SER A 176 31.38 18.86 -4.59
C SER A 176 31.87 20.08 -3.82
N ARG A 177 31.19 21.23 -3.95
CA ARG A 177 31.54 22.46 -3.22
C ARG A 177 31.20 22.42 -1.74
N LEU A 178 30.06 21.82 -1.37
CA LEU A 178 29.69 21.75 0.05
C LEU A 178 30.57 20.75 0.81
N VAL A 179 30.97 19.65 0.18
CA VAL A 179 31.92 18.69 0.78
C VAL A 179 33.34 19.28 0.87
N GLN A 180 33.74 20.12 -0.09
CA GLN A 180 35.01 20.86 -0.02
C GLN A 180 35.05 21.85 1.15
N VAL A 181 33.93 22.49 1.47
CA VAL A 181 33.83 23.48 2.56
C VAL A 181 33.51 22.80 3.89
N TYR A 182 32.71 21.74 3.89
CA TYR A 182 32.26 20.96 5.05
C TYR A 182 32.41 19.45 4.78
N PRO A 183 33.56 18.85 5.14
CA PRO A 183 33.83 17.43 4.91
C PRO A 183 32.78 16.48 5.54
N GLU A 184 32.12 16.90 6.62
CA GLU A 184 31.11 16.10 7.31
C GLU A 184 29.83 15.84 6.49
N ALA A 185 29.63 16.59 5.40
CA ALA A 185 28.51 16.38 4.47
C ALA A 185 28.82 15.37 3.35
N GLU A 186 29.95 14.67 3.42
CA GLU A 186 30.33 13.56 2.54
C GLU A 186 29.21 12.52 2.29
N PRO A 187 28.34 12.14 3.26
CA PRO A 187 27.25 11.20 3.00
C PRO A 187 26.24 11.65 1.94
N LEU A 188 26.18 12.96 1.65
CA LEU A 188 25.27 13.56 0.68
C LEU A 188 25.94 13.80 -0.69
N ALA A 189 27.25 13.57 -0.81
CA ALA A 189 28.02 13.82 -2.02
C ALA A 189 27.50 13.00 -3.21
N GLY A 190 27.22 13.67 -4.34
CA GLY A 190 26.82 13.03 -5.59
C GLY A 190 25.39 12.47 -5.64
N ARG A 191 24.53 12.79 -4.65
CA ARG A 191 23.15 12.29 -4.58
C ARG A 191 22.13 13.32 -5.03
N GLN A 192 21.10 12.88 -5.74
CA GLN A 192 20.02 13.75 -6.21
C GLN A 192 19.04 14.01 -5.07
N LEU A 193 18.99 15.24 -4.55
CA LEU A 193 18.00 15.67 -3.56
C LEU A 193 16.64 15.82 -4.25
N SER A 194 15.96 14.71 -4.51
CA SER A 194 14.56 14.73 -4.93
C SER A 194 13.68 14.48 -3.72
N VAL A 195 12.67 15.33 -3.53
CA VAL A 195 11.58 15.14 -2.55
C VAL A 195 10.35 14.54 -3.23
N LYS A 196 10.36 14.38 -4.56
CA LYS A 196 9.20 13.89 -5.33
C LYS A 196 8.81 12.48 -4.89
N GLY A 197 7.61 12.32 -4.34
CA GLY A 197 7.13 11.03 -3.83
C GLY A 197 7.57 10.68 -2.40
N CYS A 198 8.32 11.54 -1.70
CA CYS A 198 8.56 11.39 -0.27
C CYS A 198 7.34 11.91 0.50
N GLU A 199 6.80 11.08 1.37
CA GLU A 199 5.66 11.41 2.22
C GLU A 199 6.08 11.98 3.58
N ASP A 200 7.33 11.78 4.01
CA ASP A 200 7.90 12.31 5.26
C ASP A 200 9.43 12.59 5.19
N GLU A 201 9.94 13.32 6.19
CA GLU A 201 11.37 13.71 6.30
C GLU A 201 12.31 12.52 6.45
N GLN A 202 11.85 11.42 7.05
CA GLN A 202 12.68 10.26 7.31
C GLN A 202 12.86 9.42 6.03
N GLU A 203 11.80 9.21 5.23
CA GLU A 203 11.87 8.62 3.89
C GLU A 203 12.77 9.46 2.97
N TYR A 204 12.69 10.79 3.11
CA TYR A 204 13.60 11.69 2.42
C TYR A 204 15.06 11.44 2.84
N TRP A 205 15.36 11.33 4.13
CA TRP A 205 16.70 11.01 4.63
C TRP A 205 17.21 9.63 4.20
N GLU A 206 16.35 8.62 4.17
CA GLU A 206 16.69 7.28 3.68
C GLU A 206 17.00 7.33 2.17
N ARG A 207 16.20 8.07 1.39
CA ARG A 207 16.34 8.17 -0.06
C ARG A 207 17.56 8.95 -0.52
N ILE A 208 17.87 10.05 0.17
CA ILE A 208 19.14 10.78 -0.05
C ILE A 208 20.30 10.11 0.71
N GLY A 209 19.99 9.03 1.45
CA GLY A 209 20.88 8.25 2.32
C GLY A 209 21.66 9.06 3.34
N TYR A 210 21.09 10.17 3.81
CA TYR A 210 21.54 10.95 4.96
C TYR A 210 21.53 10.11 6.24
N ARG A 211 20.49 9.29 6.41
CA ARG A 211 20.46 8.21 7.41
C ARG A 211 20.41 6.90 6.65
N THR A 212 21.54 6.21 6.59
CA THR A 212 21.53 4.80 6.22
C THR A 212 20.93 4.05 7.39
N ASP A 213 19.82 3.36 7.18
CA ASP A 213 19.32 2.41 8.17
C ASP A 213 20.37 1.28 8.25
N THR A 214 21.33 1.41 9.15
CA THR A 214 22.41 0.45 9.41
C THR A 214 21.91 -0.79 10.14
N LEU A 215 20.61 -0.86 10.42
CA LEU A 215 20.02 -2.01 11.07
C LEU A 215 20.21 -3.24 10.17
N PRO A 216 20.76 -4.34 10.72
CA PRO A 216 20.94 -5.60 10.00
C PRO A 216 19.61 -6.31 9.70
N PHE A 217 18.49 -5.79 10.19
CA PHE A 217 17.14 -6.35 10.02
C PHE A 217 16.15 -5.33 9.46
N GLN A 218 15.08 -5.83 8.85
CA GLN A 218 13.89 -5.09 8.48
C GLN A 218 12.74 -5.50 9.40
N VAL A 219 11.87 -4.55 9.79
CA VAL A 219 10.65 -4.88 10.55
C VAL A 219 9.52 -5.21 9.58
N GLY A 220 8.95 -6.39 9.73
CA GLY A 220 7.77 -6.87 9.01
C GLY A 220 6.58 -7.10 9.93
N LEU A 221 5.51 -7.65 9.35
CA LEU A 221 4.30 -8.06 10.06
C LEU A 221 3.98 -9.53 9.76
N ARG A 222 3.55 -10.27 10.78
CA ARG A 222 3.01 -11.61 10.66
C ARG A 222 1.59 -11.62 11.21
N LEU A 223 0.64 -12.12 10.43
CA LEU A 223 -0.71 -12.40 10.91
C LEU A 223 -0.82 -13.87 11.29
N GLU A 224 -1.08 -14.13 12.57
CA GLU A 224 -1.31 -15.45 13.14
C GLU A 224 -2.80 -15.71 13.27
N GLU A 225 -3.22 -16.87 12.75
CA GLU A 225 -4.61 -17.31 12.82
C GLU A 225 -4.93 -17.93 14.18
N PRO A 226 -6.15 -17.73 14.71
CA PRO A 226 -6.56 -18.36 15.94
C PRO A 226 -6.88 -19.86 15.73
N ASP A 227 -6.52 -20.68 16.72
CA ASP A 227 -6.81 -22.13 16.74
C ASP A 227 -8.29 -22.45 17.04
N GLU A 228 -9.04 -21.47 17.54
CA GLU A 228 -10.45 -21.56 17.96
C GLU A 228 -11.27 -20.39 17.40
N GLU A 229 -12.58 -20.59 17.17
CA GLU A 229 -13.46 -19.56 16.58
C GLU A 229 -13.58 -18.31 17.47
N GLU A 230 -13.56 -18.49 18.79
CA GLU A 230 -13.72 -17.40 19.77
C GLU A 230 -12.41 -16.68 20.10
N ALA A 231 -11.26 -17.19 19.63
CA ALA A 231 -9.96 -16.59 19.91
C ALA A 231 -9.65 -15.44 18.93
N PRO A 232 -8.98 -14.37 19.39
CA PRO A 232 -8.65 -13.23 18.54
C PRO A 232 -7.52 -13.57 17.56
N TRP A 233 -7.56 -12.95 16.38
CA TRP A 233 -6.46 -12.94 15.43
C TRP A 233 -5.30 -12.12 15.99
N ARG A 234 -4.06 -12.60 15.85
CA ARG A 234 -2.90 -11.91 16.41
C ARG A 234 -2.02 -11.37 15.30
N LEU A 235 -1.86 -10.05 15.27
CA LEU A 235 -0.87 -9.40 14.43
C LEU A 235 0.41 -9.25 15.25
N GLN A 236 1.55 -9.70 14.72
CA GLN A 236 2.83 -9.69 15.42
C GLN A 236 3.90 -8.99 14.56
N PRO A 237 4.68 -8.05 15.12
CA PRO A 237 5.86 -7.55 14.45
C PRO A 237 6.93 -8.64 14.38
N ILE A 238 7.67 -8.67 13.28
CA ILE A 238 8.78 -9.60 13.07
C ILE A 238 10.03 -8.84 12.65
N LEU A 239 11.19 -9.33 13.02
CA LEU A 239 12.49 -8.83 12.56
C LEU A 239 13.03 -9.81 11.52
N VAL A 240 13.18 -9.36 10.29
CA VAL A 240 13.65 -10.16 9.15
C VAL A 240 15.07 -9.75 8.83
N ASP A 241 16.00 -10.71 8.80
CA ASP A 241 17.40 -10.44 8.44
C ASP A 241 17.49 -9.92 6.98
N ARG A 242 18.25 -8.84 6.75
CA ARG A 242 18.41 -8.25 5.41
C ARG A 242 19.22 -9.11 4.45
N GLU A 243 20.23 -9.82 4.94
CA GLU A 243 21.03 -10.74 4.13
C GLU A 243 20.33 -12.09 3.94
N ARG A 244 19.54 -12.49 4.94
CA ARG A 244 18.90 -13.81 5.01
C ARG A 244 17.41 -13.72 5.33
N PRO A 245 16.55 -13.39 4.34
CA PRO A 245 15.11 -13.19 4.58
C PRO A 245 14.33 -14.36 5.18
N HIS A 246 14.93 -15.57 5.19
CA HIS A 246 14.38 -16.76 5.83
C HIS A 246 14.58 -16.80 7.35
N ILE A 247 15.52 -16.01 7.88
CA ILE A 247 15.73 -15.81 9.31
C ILE A 247 14.81 -14.68 9.74
N LEU A 248 13.79 -15.03 10.51
CA LEU A 248 12.87 -14.09 11.11
C LEU A 248 12.70 -14.39 12.60
N HIS A 249 12.61 -13.34 13.40
CA HIS A 249 12.35 -13.43 14.84
C HIS A 249 11.05 -12.71 15.17
N VAL A 250 10.18 -13.37 15.93
CA VAL A 250 8.89 -12.81 16.34
C VAL A 250 9.08 -11.94 17.58
N CYS A 251 8.44 -10.77 17.56
CA CYS A 251 8.49 -9.82 18.66
C CYS A 251 7.09 -9.48 19.16
N THR A 252 7.01 -9.00 20.41
CA THR A 252 5.82 -8.35 20.95
C THR A 252 5.65 -6.96 20.31
N PRO A 253 4.46 -6.35 20.42
CA PRO A 253 4.23 -4.96 20.01
C PRO A 253 5.26 -3.94 20.51
N GLU A 254 5.85 -4.19 21.67
CA GLU A 254 6.90 -3.35 22.28
C GLU A 254 8.31 -3.61 21.70
N GLY A 255 8.43 -4.51 20.72
CA GLY A 255 9.69 -4.90 20.10
C GLY A 255 10.58 -5.79 20.97
N LYS A 256 9.99 -6.52 21.92
CA LYS A 256 10.70 -7.54 22.72
C LYS A 256 10.57 -8.91 22.04
N PRO A 257 11.59 -9.77 22.06
CA PRO A 257 11.47 -11.12 21.52
C PRO A 257 10.40 -11.92 22.28
N LEU A 258 9.65 -12.76 21.57
CA LEU A 258 8.70 -13.69 22.18
C LEU A 258 9.44 -14.86 22.87
N ASP A 259 8.79 -15.53 23.83
CA ASP A 259 9.37 -16.69 24.52
C ASP A 259 9.73 -17.81 23.52
N GLY A 260 11.03 -18.10 23.40
CA GLY A 260 11.59 -19.10 22.48
C GLY A 260 12.39 -18.53 21.31
N ASP A 261 12.26 -17.22 21.02
CA ASP A 261 13.04 -16.53 19.99
C ASP A 261 14.28 -15.85 20.58
N GLN A 262 15.44 -16.04 19.95
CA GLN A 262 16.72 -15.46 20.39
C GLN A 262 17.39 -14.69 19.25
N PRO A 263 16.94 -13.44 18.96
CA PRO A 263 17.64 -12.58 18.01
C PRO A 263 19.00 -12.14 18.58
N PRO A 264 19.95 -11.71 17.72
CA PRO A 264 21.23 -11.16 18.15
C PRO A 264 21.08 -10.00 19.15
N ALA A 265 21.99 -9.90 20.12
CA ALA A 265 21.93 -8.89 21.19
C ALA A 265 21.89 -7.44 20.67
N GLU A 266 22.56 -7.17 19.54
CA GLU A 266 22.57 -5.87 18.86
C GLU A 266 21.18 -5.48 18.33
N TRP A 267 20.34 -6.47 17.99
CA TRP A 267 18.99 -6.21 17.51
C TRP A 267 18.07 -5.87 18.67
N LEU A 268 18.25 -6.49 19.83
CA LEU A 268 17.43 -6.29 21.02
C LEU A 268 17.44 -4.84 21.51
N SER A 269 18.57 -4.14 21.40
CA SER A 269 18.65 -2.72 21.76
C SER A 269 17.93 -1.80 20.78
N ALA A 270 17.89 -2.15 19.49
CA ALA A 270 17.33 -1.30 18.44
C ALA A 270 15.89 -1.67 18.04
N ALA A 271 15.43 -2.88 18.35
CA ALA A 271 14.14 -3.42 17.93
C ALA A 271 12.93 -2.62 18.46
N PRO A 272 12.86 -2.22 19.75
CA PRO A 272 11.72 -1.44 20.25
C PRO A 272 11.48 -0.13 19.49
N ASP A 273 12.54 0.62 19.23
CA ASP A 273 12.45 1.88 18.50
C ASP A 273 12.24 1.67 17.00
N ALA A 274 12.76 0.58 16.42
CA ALA A 274 12.47 0.20 15.04
C ALA A 274 10.98 -0.18 14.84
N VAL A 275 10.42 -0.99 15.74
CA VAL A 275 9.00 -1.40 15.69
C VAL A 275 8.08 -0.19 15.87
N ARG A 276 8.32 0.67 16.88
CA ARG A 276 7.52 1.88 17.11
C ARG A 276 7.52 2.82 15.89
N ARG A 277 8.67 2.97 15.23
CA ARG A 277 8.79 3.79 14.01
C ARG A 277 7.98 3.20 12.85
N GLN A 278 8.01 1.88 12.68
CA GLN A 278 7.30 1.19 11.59
C GLN A 278 5.80 1.12 11.83
N GLU A 279 5.36 0.96 13.08
CA GLU A 279 3.94 1.01 13.44
C GLU A 279 3.28 2.34 13.03
N ALA A 280 3.96 3.47 13.27
CA ALA A 280 3.48 4.78 12.85
C ALA A 280 3.33 4.88 11.32
N ARG A 281 4.26 4.28 10.55
CA ARG A 281 4.19 4.21 9.09
C ARG A 281 3.03 3.32 8.63
N TRP A 282 2.88 2.14 9.22
CA TRP A 282 1.82 1.19 8.90
C TRP A 282 0.42 1.80 9.10
N ARG A 283 0.21 2.53 10.20
CA ARG A 283 -1.06 3.25 10.46
C ARG A 283 -1.38 4.25 9.36
N LYS A 284 -0.39 5.06 8.95
CA LYS A 284 -0.53 6.05 7.88
C LYS A 284 -0.80 5.38 6.52
N TRP A 285 -0.04 4.35 6.15
CA TRP A 285 -0.19 3.67 4.86
C TRP A 285 -1.50 2.87 4.75
N MET A 286 -1.96 2.28 5.84
CA MET A 286 -3.27 1.62 5.88
C MET A 286 -4.43 2.61 5.98
N GLY A 287 -4.18 3.85 6.40
CA GLY A 287 -5.21 4.86 6.62
C GLY A 287 -6.09 4.53 7.83
N ILE A 288 -5.49 3.99 8.89
CA ILE A 288 -6.17 3.58 10.11
C ILE A 288 -5.70 4.43 11.29
N ASP A 289 -6.63 4.76 12.18
CA ASP A 289 -6.33 5.57 13.37
C ASP A 289 -5.52 4.78 14.40
N SER A 290 -5.76 3.47 14.55
CA SER A 290 -5.03 2.61 15.48
C SER A 290 -4.80 1.24 14.88
N LEU A 291 -3.63 0.64 15.16
CA LEU A 291 -3.33 -0.73 14.81
C LEU A 291 -3.72 -1.64 15.98
N ALA A 292 -4.70 -2.51 15.76
CA ALA A 292 -5.06 -3.53 16.74
C ALA A 292 -4.14 -4.73 16.58
N TRP A 293 -3.38 -5.07 17.63
CA TRP A 293 -2.52 -6.26 17.67
C TRP A 293 -3.32 -7.54 17.90
N GLU A 294 -4.49 -7.40 18.53
CA GLU A 294 -5.52 -8.44 18.63
C GLU A 294 -6.73 -7.97 17.82
N MET A 295 -7.11 -8.75 16.81
CA MET A 295 -8.10 -8.37 15.81
C MET A 295 -9.29 -9.32 15.84
N ASP A 296 -10.47 -8.80 15.55
CA ASP A 296 -11.63 -9.63 15.22
C ASP A 296 -11.54 -10.14 13.77
N GLY A 297 -12.47 -11.04 13.40
CA GLY A 297 -12.50 -11.61 12.04
C GLY A 297 -12.76 -10.57 10.94
N GLU A 298 -13.44 -9.45 11.23
CA GLU A 298 -13.71 -8.42 10.25
C GLU A 298 -12.45 -7.58 9.97
N GLN A 299 -11.76 -7.18 11.03
CA GLN A 299 -10.49 -6.48 10.99
C GLN A 299 -9.41 -7.34 10.33
N ALA A 300 -9.32 -8.63 10.68
CA ALA A 300 -8.39 -9.56 10.06
C ALA A 300 -8.66 -9.72 8.56
N PHE A 301 -9.93 -9.80 8.15
CA PHE A 301 -10.31 -9.82 6.74
C PHE A 301 -9.89 -8.53 6.01
N PHE A 302 -10.14 -7.36 6.60
CA PHE A 302 -9.71 -6.08 6.04
C PHE A 302 -8.18 -6.03 5.86
N PHE A 303 -7.42 -6.52 6.84
CA PHE A 303 -5.96 -6.61 6.75
C PHE A 303 -5.54 -7.57 5.62
N LEU A 304 -6.14 -8.74 5.53
CA LEU A 304 -5.84 -9.73 4.49
C LEU A 304 -6.10 -9.19 3.08
N GLU A 305 -7.22 -8.49 2.87
CA GLU A 305 -7.64 -8.02 1.54
C GLU A 305 -6.95 -6.71 1.12
N LYS A 306 -6.91 -5.72 2.02
CA LYS A 306 -6.48 -4.35 1.71
C LYS A 306 -5.17 -3.97 2.39
N GLY A 307 -5.01 -4.32 3.67
CA GLY A 307 -3.82 -3.96 4.46
C GLY A 307 -2.53 -4.58 3.91
N SER A 308 -2.54 -5.89 3.67
CA SER A 308 -1.40 -6.67 3.19
C SER A 308 -0.86 -6.15 1.86
N ARG A 309 -1.76 -5.81 0.92
CA ARG A 309 -1.40 -5.27 -0.39
C ARG A 309 -0.70 -3.91 -0.27
N ARG A 310 -1.30 -2.98 0.49
CA ARG A 310 -0.72 -1.65 0.70
C ARG A 310 0.65 -1.70 1.34
N LEU A 311 0.85 -2.62 2.28
CA LEU A 311 2.13 -2.80 2.97
C LEU A 311 3.18 -3.45 2.06
N THR A 312 2.80 -4.47 1.29
CA THR A 312 3.71 -5.15 0.36
C THR A 312 4.13 -4.24 -0.80
N ASP A 313 3.21 -3.41 -1.31
CA ASP A 313 3.49 -2.42 -2.36
C ASP A 313 4.51 -1.35 -1.88
N LYS A 314 4.60 -1.12 -0.57
CA LYS A 314 5.59 -0.25 0.09
C LYS A 314 6.85 -0.99 0.55
N GLY A 315 7.00 -2.28 0.19
CA GLY A 315 8.19 -3.08 0.47
C GLY A 315 8.27 -3.66 1.88
N VAL A 316 7.18 -3.64 2.66
CA VAL A 316 7.14 -4.27 3.99
C VAL A 316 6.99 -5.79 3.84
N ALA A 317 7.82 -6.54 4.56
CA ALA A 317 7.68 -7.99 4.63
C ALA A 317 6.40 -8.36 5.43
N VAL A 318 5.39 -8.89 4.75
CA VAL A 318 4.13 -9.33 5.37
C VAL A 318 3.97 -10.84 5.21
N TYR A 319 3.83 -11.55 6.33
CA TYR A 319 3.64 -12.99 6.38
C TYR A 319 2.19 -13.30 6.73
N LEU A 320 1.51 -13.96 5.80
CA LEU A 320 0.10 -14.34 5.92
C LEU A 320 -0.05 -15.85 6.15
N PRO A 321 -1.19 -16.31 6.68
CA PRO A 321 -1.49 -17.73 6.79
C PRO A 321 -1.41 -18.44 5.42
N ARG A 322 -0.88 -19.67 5.39
CA ARG A 322 -0.63 -20.41 4.13
C ARG A 322 -1.89 -20.64 3.30
N TRP A 323 -3.02 -20.91 3.95
CA TRP A 323 -4.30 -21.14 3.28
C TRP A 323 -4.79 -19.91 2.50
N TRP A 324 -4.41 -18.69 2.91
CA TRP A 324 -4.86 -17.46 2.24
C TRP A 324 -4.29 -17.32 0.83
N GLU A 325 -3.02 -17.69 0.64
CA GLU A 325 -2.39 -17.66 -0.69
C GLU A 325 -2.96 -18.71 -1.64
N GLU A 326 -3.26 -19.90 -1.11
CA GLU A 326 -3.88 -20.99 -1.87
C GLU A 326 -5.30 -20.60 -2.29
N LEU A 327 -6.07 -20.06 -1.35
CA LEU A 327 -7.47 -19.68 -1.59
C LEU A 327 -7.60 -18.47 -2.53
N ARG A 328 -6.63 -17.55 -2.54
CA ARG A 328 -6.58 -16.46 -3.54
C ARG A 328 -6.57 -16.98 -4.98
N LYS A 329 -6.04 -18.18 -5.22
CA LYS A 329 -5.95 -18.81 -6.54
C LYS A 329 -7.18 -19.63 -6.90
N GLN A 330 -8.00 -19.99 -5.91
CA GLN A 330 -9.15 -20.87 -6.09
C GLN A 330 -10.44 -20.07 -6.33
N ARG A 331 -11.31 -20.63 -7.17
CA ARG A 331 -12.64 -20.06 -7.45
C ARG A 331 -13.70 -20.77 -6.61
N PRO A 332 -14.76 -20.08 -6.19
CA PRO A 332 -15.88 -20.72 -5.54
C PRO A 332 -16.54 -21.70 -6.52
N ARG A 333 -16.89 -22.87 -6.02
CA ARG A 333 -17.63 -23.90 -6.75
C ARG A 333 -18.95 -24.16 -6.05
N VAL A 334 -20.03 -24.30 -6.81
CA VAL A 334 -21.29 -24.81 -6.28
C VAL A 334 -21.35 -26.29 -6.59
N VAL A 335 -21.54 -27.10 -5.56
CA VAL A 335 -21.68 -28.54 -5.68
C VAL A 335 -23.13 -28.88 -5.36
N SER A 336 -23.90 -29.29 -6.36
CA SER A 336 -25.23 -29.84 -6.13
C SER A 336 -25.14 -31.35 -5.99
N GLN A 337 -25.61 -31.90 -4.88
CA GLN A 337 -25.72 -33.34 -4.68
C GLN A 337 -27.14 -33.79 -5.03
N LEU A 338 -27.23 -34.78 -5.90
CA LEU A 338 -28.52 -35.29 -6.39
C LEU A 338 -29.29 -36.02 -5.27
N ARG A 339 -30.54 -35.64 -5.06
CA ARG A 339 -31.51 -36.39 -4.25
C ARG A 339 -32.50 -37.06 -5.20
N VAL A 340 -32.21 -38.31 -5.56
CA VAL A 340 -33.17 -39.14 -6.30
C VAL A 340 -34.30 -39.53 -5.35
N PRO A 341 -35.56 -39.13 -5.59
CA PRO A 341 -36.66 -39.68 -4.82
C PRO A 341 -36.73 -41.18 -5.07
N ALA A 342 -36.88 -41.98 -4.02
CA ALA A 342 -37.19 -43.40 -4.15
C ALA A 342 -38.61 -43.52 -4.71
N ALA A 343 -38.77 -43.41 -6.03
CA ALA A 343 -40.07 -43.46 -6.67
C ALA A 343 -40.50 -44.92 -6.91
N PRO A 344 -41.70 -45.32 -6.45
CA PRO A 344 -42.26 -46.63 -6.72
C PRO A 344 -42.76 -46.70 -8.17
N SER A 345 -42.26 -47.68 -8.93
CA SER A 345 -42.93 -48.22 -10.12
C SER A 345 -43.08 -47.33 -11.38
N GLY A 346 -42.36 -46.22 -11.52
CA GLY A 346 -42.35 -45.39 -12.74
C GLY A 346 -41.07 -45.51 -13.55
N LEU A 347 -41.16 -45.50 -14.89
CA LEU A 347 -40.01 -45.43 -15.79
C LEU A 347 -39.25 -44.10 -15.58
N LEU A 348 -37.92 -44.15 -15.42
CA LEU A 348 -37.01 -43.01 -15.41
C LEU A 348 -36.98 -42.37 -16.81
N GLY A 349 -37.78 -41.32 -17.00
CA GLY A 349 -37.79 -40.54 -18.24
C GLY A 349 -36.72 -39.44 -18.23
N PRO A 350 -36.20 -39.02 -19.40
CA PRO A 350 -35.27 -37.88 -19.50
C PRO A 350 -35.88 -36.56 -19.02
N GLU A 351 -37.22 -36.48 -18.97
CA GLU A 351 -37.96 -35.31 -18.48
C GLU A 351 -38.23 -35.35 -16.97
N GLN A 352 -37.75 -36.38 -16.25
CA GLN A 352 -37.94 -36.47 -14.82
C GLN A 352 -37.14 -35.40 -14.10
N LEU A 353 -37.85 -34.68 -13.24
CA LEU A 353 -37.35 -33.57 -12.46
C LEU A 353 -36.72 -34.12 -11.17
N LEU A 354 -35.47 -33.73 -10.92
CA LEU A 354 -34.70 -34.22 -9.79
C LEU A 354 -34.54 -33.12 -8.74
N ALA A 355 -34.61 -33.51 -7.46
CA ALA A 355 -34.35 -32.62 -6.35
C ALA A 355 -32.85 -32.60 -6.02
N PHE A 356 -32.36 -31.46 -5.53
CA PHE A 356 -30.95 -31.27 -5.20
C PHE A 356 -30.78 -30.72 -3.80
N ASP A 357 -29.73 -31.22 -3.14
CA ASP A 357 -29.16 -30.58 -1.97
C ASP A 357 -27.94 -29.77 -2.41
N TRP A 358 -27.95 -28.47 -2.14
CA TRP A 358 -26.89 -27.56 -2.58
C TRP A 358 -25.82 -27.43 -1.49
N LYS A 359 -24.56 -27.54 -1.91
CA LYS A 359 -23.37 -27.23 -1.12
C LYS A 359 -22.51 -26.23 -1.87
N VAL A 360 -21.83 -25.38 -1.12
CA VAL A 360 -20.93 -24.35 -1.63
C VAL A 360 -19.53 -24.78 -1.25
N ALA A 361 -18.70 -25.13 -2.24
CA ALA A 361 -17.30 -25.48 -2.03
C ALA A 361 -16.41 -24.25 -2.30
N ILE A 362 -15.65 -23.83 -1.29
CA ILE A 362 -14.64 -22.78 -1.41
C ILE A 362 -13.29 -23.45 -1.12
N GLY A 363 -12.60 -23.80 -2.19
CA GLY A 363 -11.41 -24.64 -2.10
C GLY A 363 -11.73 -26.06 -1.66
N ASP A 364 -11.08 -26.49 -0.58
CA ASP A 364 -11.31 -27.82 0.01
C ASP A 364 -12.48 -27.84 1.02
N SER A 365 -13.02 -26.68 1.38
CA SER A 365 -14.07 -26.55 2.39
C SER A 365 -15.45 -26.52 1.75
N GLU A 366 -16.38 -27.34 2.24
CA GLU A 366 -17.77 -27.39 1.80
C GLU A 366 -18.71 -26.79 2.85
N LEU A 367 -19.59 -25.89 2.42
CA LEU A 367 -20.61 -25.24 3.23
C LEU A 367 -21.99 -25.68 2.76
N THR A 368 -22.88 -26.02 3.69
CA THR A 368 -24.29 -26.18 3.37
C THR A 368 -24.95 -24.83 3.08
N GLU A 369 -26.06 -24.84 2.36
CA GLU A 369 -26.84 -23.61 2.12
C GLU A 369 -27.26 -22.92 3.43
N SER A 370 -27.60 -23.69 4.46
CA SER A 370 -27.95 -23.16 5.79
C SER A 370 -26.80 -22.43 6.45
N GLU A 371 -25.61 -23.04 6.48
CA GLU A 371 -24.40 -22.44 7.06
C GLU A 371 -23.98 -21.18 6.29
N PHE A 372 -24.06 -21.23 4.96
CA PHE A 372 -23.79 -20.06 4.13
C PHE A 372 -24.78 -18.91 4.41
N ARG A 373 -26.09 -19.19 4.50
CA ARG A 373 -27.10 -18.18 4.84
C ARG A 373 -26.92 -17.62 6.26
N GLU A 374 -26.48 -18.44 7.20
CA GLU A 374 -26.20 -18.01 8.57
C GLU A 374 -24.98 -17.09 8.63
N ALA A 375 -23.89 -17.44 7.94
CA ALA A 375 -22.71 -16.57 7.83
C ALA A 375 -23.06 -15.19 7.24
N LEU A 376 -23.94 -15.16 6.25
CA LEU A 376 -24.45 -13.90 5.66
C LEU A 376 -25.29 -13.08 6.63
N ARG A 377 -26.06 -13.71 7.52
CA ARG A 377 -26.86 -13.00 8.54
C ARG A 377 -25.99 -12.38 9.62
N THR A 378 -24.93 -13.07 10.00
CA THR A 378 -23.99 -12.62 11.03
C THR A 378 -22.98 -11.60 10.49
N ASN A 379 -23.01 -11.31 9.18
CA ASN A 379 -22.09 -10.41 8.48
C ASN A 379 -20.60 -10.75 8.71
N LYS A 380 -20.31 -12.05 8.88
CA LYS A 380 -18.95 -12.54 9.10
C LYS A 380 -18.27 -12.72 7.74
N ASN A 381 -17.27 -11.88 7.46
CA ASN A 381 -16.43 -12.03 6.26
C ASN A 381 -15.43 -13.18 6.37
N LEU A 382 -15.23 -13.74 7.57
CA LEU A 382 -14.46 -14.95 7.85
C LEU A 382 -15.33 -15.94 8.64
N VAL A 383 -15.46 -17.16 8.15
CA VAL A 383 -16.25 -18.23 8.78
C VAL A 383 -15.33 -19.38 9.16
N TRP A 384 -15.49 -19.92 10.37
CA TRP A 384 -14.72 -21.07 10.84
C TRP A 384 -15.43 -22.37 10.51
N ILE A 385 -14.83 -23.20 9.65
CA ILE A 385 -15.46 -24.42 9.12
C ILE A 385 -14.42 -25.53 9.04
N HIS A 386 -14.73 -26.72 9.57
CA HIS A 386 -13.83 -27.88 9.57
C HIS A 386 -12.40 -27.56 10.07
N ARG A 387 -12.30 -26.71 11.10
CA ARG A 387 -11.03 -26.24 11.69
C ARG A 387 -10.18 -25.37 10.74
N ARG A 388 -10.81 -24.64 9.82
CA ARG A 388 -10.16 -23.69 8.89
C ARG A 388 -11.00 -22.43 8.73
N TRP A 389 -10.34 -21.29 8.53
CA TRP A 389 -11.00 -20.04 8.20
C TRP A 389 -11.30 -19.94 6.70
N VAL A 390 -12.55 -19.64 6.37
CA VAL A 390 -13.02 -19.45 5.00
C VAL A 390 -13.49 -18.00 4.80
N PRO A 391 -12.78 -17.19 3.99
CA PRO A 391 -13.19 -15.84 3.66
C PRO A 391 -14.36 -15.81 2.67
N LEU A 392 -15.38 -15.03 3.02
CA LEU A 392 -16.52 -14.72 2.19
C LEU A 392 -16.32 -13.34 1.57
N ARG A 393 -15.88 -13.30 0.30
CA ARG A 393 -15.71 -12.05 -0.43
C ARG A 393 -17.04 -11.56 -0.99
N ASP A 394 -17.26 -10.25 -0.96
CA ASP A 394 -18.48 -9.61 -1.48
C ASP A 394 -18.84 -10.03 -2.90
N GLY A 395 -17.84 -10.15 -3.78
CA GLY A 395 -18.04 -10.57 -5.17
C GLY A 395 -18.60 -11.99 -5.27
N TRP A 396 -18.03 -12.94 -4.52
CA TRP A 396 -18.47 -14.33 -4.49
C TRP A 396 -19.84 -14.46 -3.85
N VAL A 397 -20.07 -13.74 -2.74
CA VAL A 397 -21.34 -13.74 -2.03
C VAL A 397 -22.48 -13.28 -2.95
N LYS A 398 -22.29 -12.17 -3.68
CA LYS A 398 -23.31 -11.66 -4.60
C LYS A 398 -23.55 -12.60 -5.77
N ALA A 399 -22.50 -13.15 -6.38
CA ALA A 399 -22.61 -14.10 -7.48
C ALA A 399 -23.37 -15.36 -7.04
N LEU A 400 -23.02 -15.90 -5.87
CA LEU A 400 -23.64 -17.10 -5.31
C LEU A 400 -25.08 -16.87 -4.86
N GLN A 401 -25.39 -15.74 -4.23
CA GLN A 401 -26.77 -15.38 -3.88
C GLN A 401 -27.65 -15.29 -5.13
N ARG A 402 -27.16 -14.70 -6.23
CA ARG A 402 -27.91 -14.65 -7.49
C ARG A 402 -28.08 -16.02 -8.11
N PHE A 403 -27.04 -16.85 -8.10
CA PHE A 403 -27.12 -18.24 -8.55
C PHE A 403 -28.20 -19.01 -7.77
N LEU A 404 -28.16 -18.96 -6.44
CA LEU A 404 -29.14 -19.61 -5.57
C LEU A 404 -30.55 -19.02 -5.73
N GLN A 405 -30.71 -17.71 -5.94
CA GLN A 405 -32.03 -17.09 -6.19
C GLN A 405 -32.62 -17.48 -7.56
N ARG A 406 -31.79 -17.59 -8.60
CA ARG A 406 -32.22 -18.03 -9.94
C ARG A 406 -32.64 -19.50 -9.91
N ARG A 407 -31.82 -20.37 -9.32
CA ARG A 407 -32.06 -21.82 -9.30
C ARG A 407 -33.03 -22.28 -8.20
N GLY A 408 -33.09 -21.59 -7.07
CA GLY A 408 -34.04 -21.86 -5.99
C GLY A 408 -35.51 -21.66 -6.38
N LYS A 409 -35.79 -20.94 -7.48
CA LYS A 409 -37.13 -20.81 -8.09
C LYS A 409 -37.39 -21.80 -9.25
N LEU A 410 -36.34 -22.48 -9.73
CA LEU A 410 -36.31 -23.38 -10.89
C LEU A 410 -35.79 -24.76 -10.47
N GLY A 411 -36.12 -25.20 -9.25
CA GLY A 411 -35.47 -26.28 -8.49
C GLY A 411 -35.66 -27.70 -9.02
N GLU A 412 -35.69 -27.87 -10.34
CA GLU A 412 -35.97 -29.10 -11.03
C GLU A 412 -35.13 -29.13 -12.32
N LEU A 413 -33.96 -29.78 -12.28
CA LEU A 413 -33.20 -30.10 -13.50
C LEU A 413 -33.70 -31.42 -14.06
N ARG A 414 -33.67 -31.52 -15.38
CA ARG A 414 -33.91 -32.78 -16.09
C ARG A 414 -32.73 -33.72 -15.89
N LEU A 415 -33.01 -35.03 -15.80
CA LEU A 415 -31.96 -36.05 -15.70
C LEU A 415 -30.91 -35.95 -16.83
N ALA A 416 -31.33 -35.60 -18.05
CA ALA A 416 -30.43 -35.41 -19.18
C ALA A 416 -29.41 -34.28 -18.96
N GLU A 417 -29.86 -33.15 -18.41
CA GLU A 417 -28.99 -31.99 -18.13
C GLU A 417 -27.99 -32.30 -17.01
N VAL A 418 -28.42 -33.06 -15.99
CA VAL A 418 -27.57 -33.52 -14.89
C VAL A 418 -26.45 -34.42 -15.38
N LEU A 419 -26.79 -35.39 -16.22
CA LEU A 419 -25.82 -36.32 -16.79
C LEU A 419 -24.84 -35.59 -17.72
N GLU A 420 -25.32 -34.66 -18.53
CA GLU A 420 -24.47 -33.83 -19.38
C GLU A 420 -23.48 -33.00 -18.54
N MET A 421 -23.96 -32.39 -17.44
CA MET A 421 -23.12 -31.63 -16.52
C MET A 421 -22.10 -32.50 -15.79
N PHE A 422 -22.49 -33.70 -15.35
CA PHE A 422 -21.59 -34.65 -14.70
C PHE A 422 -20.49 -35.11 -15.66
N LEU A 423 -20.85 -35.48 -16.89
CA LEU A 423 -19.91 -35.92 -17.92
C LEU A 423 -18.97 -34.79 -18.38
N ALA A 424 -19.45 -33.55 -18.41
CA ALA A 424 -18.63 -32.37 -18.71
C ALA A 424 -17.69 -31.95 -17.57
N GLY A 425 -17.81 -32.54 -16.36
CA GLY A 425 -17.03 -32.15 -15.19
C GLY A 425 -17.44 -30.80 -14.58
N GLY A 426 -18.69 -30.40 -14.81
CA GLY A 426 -19.27 -29.13 -14.39
C GLY A 426 -19.46 -28.12 -15.52
N ARG A 427 -20.14 -27.02 -15.21
CA ARG A 427 -20.37 -25.88 -16.11
C ARG A 427 -19.95 -24.60 -15.42
N ASP A 428 -19.29 -23.72 -16.16
CA ASP A 428 -19.06 -22.35 -15.70
C ASP A 428 -20.31 -21.53 -16.02
N GLU A 429 -21.02 -21.05 -15.00
CA GLU A 429 -22.09 -20.06 -15.18
C GLU A 429 -21.54 -18.67 -14.87
N GLU A 430 -21.57 -17.79 -15.87
CA GLU A 430 -21.41 -16.36 -15.63
C GLU A 430 -22.67 -15.84 -14.93
N ALA A 431 -22.49 -15.10 -13.84
CA ALA A 431 -23.60 -14.49 -13.11
C ALA A 431 -24.39 -13.46 -13.96
N GLY A 432 -23.97 -13.16 -15.19
CA GLY A 432 -24.52 -12.13 -16.07
C GLY A 432 -25.22 -12.60 -17.36
N THR A 433 -25.11 -13.84 -17.83
CA THR A 433 -25.72 -14.21 -19.11
C THR A 433 -27.18 -14.62 -18.97
N ALA A 434 -28.07 -13.81 -19.54
CA ALA A 434 -29.48 -14.11 -19.72
C ALA A 434 -29.67 -15.47 -20.42
N ALA A 435 -30.73 -16.18 -20.03
CA ALA A 435 -31.17 -17.42 -20.64
C ALA A 435 -31.37 -17.25 -22.16
N GLY A 436 -30.42 -17.75 -22.94
CA GLY A 436 -30.62 -18.06 -24.35
C GLY A 436 -31.19 -19.46 -24.51
N ALA A 437 -32.39 -19.72 -23.97
CA ALA A 437 -33.10 -20.98 -24.17
C ALA A 437 -34.61 -20.82 -23.95
N ALA A 438 -35.26 -19.98 -24.77
CA ALA A 438 -36.69 -20.06 -25.09
C ALA A 438 -37.02 -19.05 -26.20
N ASP A 439 -36.73 -19.40 -27.45
CA ASP A 439 -37.64 -19.27 -28.61
C ASP A 439 -36.89 -19.64 -29.89
N ARG A 440 -37.22 -20.79 -30.44
CA ARG A 440 -37.00 -21.12 -31.85
C ARG A 440 -38.35 -21.53 -32.41
N ASP A 441 -39.21 -20.55 -32.67
CA ASP A 441 -40.10 -20.58 -33.83
C ASP A 441 -40.87 -19.27 -33.99
N ALA A 442 -40.81 -18.72 -35.21
CA ALA A 442 -41.81 -17.92 -35.92
C ALA A 442 -41.32 -16.54 -36.43
N GLY A 443 -41.34 -16.42 -37.77
CA GLY A 443 -41.85 -15.21 -38.42
C GLY A 443 -40.83 -14.15 -38.82
N ASN A 444 -40.27 -14.33 -40.01
CA ASN A 444 -39.74 -13.25 -40.83
C ASN A 444 -40.88 -12.29 -41.21
N ASP A 445 -40.72 -10.98 -41.01
CA ASP A 445 -41.20 -9.94 -41.94
C ASP A 445 -40.66 -8.55 -41.55
N ALA A 446 -40.15 -7.85 -42.57
CA ALA A 446 -39.59 -6.51 -42.50
C ALA A 446 -40.67 -5.43 -42.29
N VAL A 447 -40.29 -4.25 -41.78
CA VAL A 447 -40.29 -2.96 -42.53
C VAL A 447 -39.75 -1.82 -41.63
N ASP A 448 -38.87 -1.06 -42.24
CA ASP A 448 -38.26 0.24 -41.90
C ASP A 448 -39.25 1.33 -41.45
N SER A 449 -38.87 2.12 -40.43
CA SER A 449 -39.19 3.56 -40.32
C SER A 449 -38.40 4.21 -39.18
N GLY A 450 -37.53 5.14 -39.55
CA GLY A 450 -36.64 5.89 -38.66
C GLY A 450 -37.33 6.84 -37.66
N GLY A 451 -36.56 7.18 -36.62
CA GLY A 451 -36.95 8.14 -35.59
C GLY A 451 -35.82 8.41 -34.60
N SER A 452 -34.80 9.14 -35.05
CA SER A 452 -33.72 9.69 -34.24
C SER A 452 -34.26 10.65 -33.17
N LEU A 453 -33.97 10.40 -31.89
CA LEU A 453 -33.75 11.44 -30.89
C LEU A 453 -32.67 11.01 -29.90
N ALA A 454 -31.67 11.87 -29.77
CA ALA A 454 -30.46 11.73 -29.00
C ALA A 454 -30.68 11.85 -27.48
N GLY A 455 -29.84 11.16 -26.73
CA GLY A 455 -29.53 11.41 -25.32
C GLY A 455 -28.41 10.47 -24.88
N PRO A 456 -27.21 10.95 -24.50
CA PRO A 456 -26.11 10.08 -24.15
C PRO A 456 -26.37 9.52 -22.75
N ALA A 457 -26.67 8.23 -22.66
CA ALA A 457 -26.64 7.50 -21.39
C ALA A 457 -25.18 7.31 -20.97
N SER A 458 -24.63 8.37 -20.38
CA SER A 458 -23.49 8.32 -19.47
C SER A 458 -23.83 7.37 -18.31
N GLY A 459 -23.07 6.29 -18.17
CA GLY A 459 -23.25 5.34 -17.08
C GLY A 459 -22.58 3.99 -17.25
N LEU A 460 -21.45 3.90 -17.97
CA LEU A 460 -20.54 2.78 -17.79
C LEU A 460 -19.89 2.93 -16.41
N LYS A 461 -20.54 2.37 -15.38
CA LYS A 461 -19.81 1.94 -14.19
C LYS A 461 -18.94 0.78 -14.64
N ASP A 462 -17.62 0.96 -14.55
CA ASP A 462 -16.65 -0.14 -14.47
C ASP A 462 -17.03 -1.02 -13.27
N SER A 463 -17.98 -1.92 -13.46
CA SER A 463 -18.16 -3.06 -12.57
C SER A 463 -17.10 -4.07 -12.98
N GLU A 464 -16.12 -4.31 -12.10
CA GLU A 464 -15.20 -5.44 -12.23
C GLU A 464 -15.98 -6.68 -12.70
N PRO A 465 -15.48 -7.43 -13.70
CA PRO A 465 -16.18 -8.59 -14.22
C PRO A 465 -16.47 -9.54 -13.05
N GLU A 466 -17.75 -9.81 -12.82
CA GLU A 466 -18.15 -10.63 -11.69
C GLU A 466 -17.54 -12.04 -11.83
N PRO A 467 -17.08 -12.63 -10.72
CA PRO A 467 -16.44 -13.93 -10.76
C PRO A 467 -17.43 -15.00 -11.23
N ALA A 468 -17.09 -15.70 -12.32
CA ALA A 468 -17.84 -16.85 -12.80
C ALA A 468 -17.87 -17.95 -11.71
N VAL A 469 -19.04 -18.55 -11.51
CA VAL A 469 -19.27 -19.61 -10.53
C VAL A 469 -19.23 -20.94 -11.27
N ARG A 470 -18.33 -21.83 -10.87
CA ARG A 470 -18.29 -23.19 -11.43
C ARG A 470 -19.31 -24.06 -10.72
N TRP A 471 -20.23 -24.64 -11.47
CA TRP A 471 -21.25 -25.53 -10.95
C TRP A 471 -20.95 -26.97 -11.31
N GLU A 472 -20.77 -27.80 -10.29
CA GLU A 472 -20.52 -29.24 -10.40
C GLU A 472 -21.70 -30.03 -9.84
N VAL A 473 -22.07 -31.11 -10.51
CA VAL A 473 -23.05 -32.06 -9.98
C VAL A 473 -22.31 -33.27 -9.46
N ARG A 474 -22.58 -33.64 -8.20
CA ARG A 474 -22.11 -34.91 -7.63
C ARG A 474 -23.26 -35.89 -7.53
N LEU A 475 -22.99 -37.09 -7.98
CA LEU A 475 -23.90 -38.21 -7.85
C LEU A 475 -23.84 -38.73 -6.43
N ASN A 476 -24.95 -39.25 -5.94
CA ASN A 476 -24.96 -40.02 -4.71
C ASN A 476 -24.62 -41.49 -5.03
N ALA A 477 -24.26 -42.27 -4.00
CA ALA A 477 -23.87 -43.67 -4.17
C ALA A 477 -24.91 -44.52 -4.92
N GLN A 478 -26.20 -44.21 -4.76
CA GLN A 478 -27.29 -44.90 -5.46
C GLN A 478 -27.29 -44.62 -6.97
N THR A 479 -26.97 -43.39 -7.37
CA THR A 479 -26.93 -43.00 -8.79
C THR A 479 -25.63 -43.46 -9.45
N GLU A 480 -24.51 -43.43 -8.72
CA GLU A 480 -23.25 -44.06 -9.16
C GLU A 480 -23.47 -45.55 -9.44
N GLN A 481 -24.12 -46.26 -8.52
CA GLN A 481 -24.46 -47.67 -8.71
C GLN A 481 -25.37 -47.91 -9.93
N LEU A 482 -26.32 -47.03 -10.22
CA LEU A 482 -27.16 -47.12 -11.41
C LEU A 482 -26.36 -46.92 -12.71
N LEU A 483 -25.43 -45.96 -12.73
CA LEU A 483 -24.53 -45.72 -13.87
C LEU A 483 -23.57 -46.88 -14.09
N ASP A 484 -23.01 -47.44 -13.02
CA ASP A 484 -22.19 -48.65 -13.09
C ASP A 484 -22.98 -49.83 -13.66
N GLN A 485 -24.25 -50.00 -13.25
CA GLN A 485 -25.14 -51.02 -13.80
C GLN A 485 -25.42 -50.81 -15.30
N LEU A 486 -25.63 -49.57 -15.74
CA LEU A 486 -25.81 -49.21 -17.16
C LEU A 486 -24.56 -49.52 -18.01
N HIS A 487 -23.37 -49.29 -17.47
CA HIS A 487 -22.11 -49.60 -18.15
C HIS A 487 -21.75 -51.10 -18.12
N SER A 488 -22.24 -51.84 -17.11
CA SER A 488 -21.99 -53.26 -16.97
C SER A 488 -22.82 -54.08 -17.99
N GLN A 489 -22.15 -54.83 -18.86
CA GLN A 489 -22.83 -55.73 -19.81
C GLN A 489 -23.34 -57.03 -19.15
N GLU A 490 -22.96 -57.27 -17.88
CA GLU A 490 -23.16 -58.53 -17.17
C GLU A 490 -24.60 -58.75 -16.69
N LEU A 491 -25.42 -57.71 -16.61
CA LEU A 491 -26.79 -57.77 -16.08
C LEU A 491 -27.87 -58.14 -17.12
N ARG A 492 -27.49 -58.55 -18.34
CA ARG A 492 -28.44 -59.01 -19.36
C ARG A 492 -29.11 -60.31 -18.88
N PRO A 493 -30.40 -60.32 -18.52
CA PRO A 493 -31.04 -61.53 -18.04
C PRO A 493 -31.01 -62.60 -19.14
N ALA A 494 -30.64 -63.84 -18.78
CA ALA A 494 -30.77 -64.97 -19.66
C ALA A 494 -32.25 -65.25 -19.93
N LEU A 495 -32.81 -64.61 -20.97
CA LEU A 495 -34.18 -64.87 -21.39
C LEU A 495 -34.21 -65.94 -22.47
N ALA A 496 -35.01 -66.98 -22.24
CA ALA A 496 -35.48 -67.85 -23.31
C ALA A 496 -36.61 -67.15 -24.08
N ALA A 497 -36.66 -67.30 -25.39
CA ALA A 497 -37.76 -66.74 -26.19
C ALA A 497 -39.12 -67.30 -25.69
N PRO A 498 -40.18 -66.48 -25.61
CA PRO A 498 -41.50 -66.96 -25.23
C PRO A 498 -41.96 -68.09 -26.15
N SER A 499 -42.60 -69.13 -25.61
CA SER A 499 -43.09 -70.28 -26.38
C SER A 499 -44.18 -69.93 -27.40
N THR A 500 -44.77 -68.74 -27.29
CA THR A 500 -45.76 -68.17 -28.22
C THR A 500 -45.14 -67.45 -29.41
N LEU A 501 -43.82 -67.27 -29.44
CA LEU A 501 -43.10 -66.67 -30.56
C LEU A 501 -42.85 -67.74 -31.64
N CYS A 502 -43.58 -67.69 -32.75
CA CYS A 502 -43.49 -68.69 -33.82
C CYS A 502 -42.18 -68.64 -34.65
N SER A 503 -41.30 -67.67 -34.40
CA SER A 503 -40.04 -67.48 -35.13
C SER A 503 -38.82 -67.76 -34.25
N VAL A 504 -37.80 -68.41 -34.82
CA VAL A 504 -36.50 -68.58 -34.16
C VAL A 504 -35.72 -67.26 -34.23
N LEU A 505 -35.44 -66.67 -33.07
CA LEU A 505 -34.63 -65.46 -32.97
C LEU A 505 -33.17 -65.77 -33.34
N ARG A 506 -32.59 -64.96 -34.23
CA ARG A 506 -31.15 -64.97 -34.51
C ARG A 506 -30.37 -64.47 -33.28
N PRO A 507 -29.08 -64.82 -33.11
CA PRO A 507 -28.30 -64.45 -31.92
C PRO A 507 -28.38 -62.96 -31.56
N TYR A 508 -28.25 -62.07 -32.54
CA TYR A 508 -28.35 -60.62 -32.31
C TYR A 508 -29.75 -60.16 -31.87
N GLN A 509 -30.81 -60.84 -32.29
CA GLN A 509 -32.19 -60.53 -31.90
C GLN A 509 -32.46 -60.98 -30.46
N THR A 510 -31.87 -62.10 -30.04
CA THR A 510 -31.87 -62.52 -28.63
C THR A 510 -31.15 -61.49 -27.77
N ASP A 511 -30.00 -60.99 -28.21
CA ASP A 511 -29.26 -59.97 -27.48
C ASP A 511 -30.00 -58.63 -27.41
N GLY A 512 -30.65 -58.21 -28.51
CA GLY A 512 -31.53 -57.04 -28.53
C GLY A 512 -32.71 -57.16 -27.57
N LEU A 513 -33.36 -58.32 -27.51
CA LEU A 513 -34.45 -58.59 -26.55
C LEU A 513 -33.98 -58.53 -25.10
N ARG A 514 -32.81 -59.11 -24.81
CA ARG A 514 -32.19 -59.07 -23.48
C ARG A 514 -31.87 -57.64 -23.05
N TRP A 515 -31.37 -56.83 -23.99
CA TRP A 515 -31.08 -55.41 -23.76
C TRP A 515 -32.35 -54.60 -23.49
N LEU A 516 -33.41 -54.77 -24.27
CA LEU A 516 -34.70 -54.08 -24.04
C LEU A 516 -35.33 -54.45 -22.69
N LEU A 517 -35.23 -55.71 -22.28
CA LEU A 517 -35.72 -56.14 -20.97
C LEU A 517 -34.86 -55.65 -19.81
N PHE A 518 -33.54 -55.57 -20.01
CA PHE A 518 -32.64 -54.94 -19.07
C PHE A 518 -33.04 -53.47 -18.87
N LEU A 519 -33.15 -52.68 -19.94
CA LEU A 519 -33.60 -51.28 -19.88
C LEU A 519 -34.93 -51.14 -19.13
N ARG A 520 -35.92 -51.99 -19.44
CA ARG A 520 -37.21 -51.98 -18.75
C ARG A 520 -37.10 -52.24 -17.24
N ARG A 521 -36.21 -53.14 -16.80
CA ARG A 521 -36.01 -53.45 -15.37
C ARG A 521 -35.40 -52.30 -14.59
N ILE A 522 -34.48 -51.58 -15.19
CA ILE A 522 -33.84 -50.40 -14.59
C ILE A 522 -34.68 -49.12 -14.78
N GLY A 523 -35.89 -49.24 -15.34
CA GLY A 523 -36.82 -48.12 -15.51
C GLY A 523 -36.60 -47.30 -16.78
N PHE A 524 -35.70 -47.67 -17.68
CA PHE A 524 -35.43 -46.92 -18.92
C PHE A 524 -36.21 -47.48 -20.11
N GLY A 525 -36.57 -46.59 -21.04
CA GLY A 525 -37.06 -46.96 -22.37
C GLY A 525 -35.91 -47.11 -23.37
N GLY A 526 -36.02 -48.02 -24.34
CA GLY A 526 -35.09 -48.11 -25.47
C GLY A 526 -35.63 -47.35 -26.67
N CYS A 527 -34.84 -46.44 -27.23
CA CYS A 527 -35.08 -45.88 -28.56
C CYS A 527 -34.25 -46.67 -29.57
N LEU A 528 -34.92 -47.34 -30.51
CA LEU A 528 -34.25 -47.95 -31.65
C LEU A 528 -34.19 -46.87 -32.75
N ALA A 529 -33.01 -46.29 -32.95
CA ALA A 529 -32.77 -45.49 -34.13
C ALA A 529 -32.43 -46.45 -35.28
N ASP A 530 -33.18 -46.36 -36.37
CA ASP A 530 -32.80 -46.94 -37.65
C ASP A 530 -31.99 -45.88 -38.42
N ASP A 531 -31.06 -46.30 -39.26
CA ASP A 531 -30.20 -45.39 -40.05
C ASP A 531 -31.01 -44.56 -41.07
#